data_AF-A0A7J4N5S1-F1
#
_entry.id   AF-A0A7J4N5S1-F1
#
_cell.length_a   1.000
_cell.length_b   1.000
_cell.length_c   1.000
_cell.angle_alpha   90.00
_cell.angle_beta   90.00
_cell.angle_gamma   90.00
#
_symmetry.space_group_name_H-M   'P 1'
#
loop_
_entity.id
_entity.type
_entity.pdbx_description
1 polymer ?
#
loop_
_entity_poly.entity_id
_entity_poly.type
_entity_poly.pdbx_seq_one_letter_code
_entity_poly.pdbx_strand_id
1 'polypeptide(L)'
;MIIDTLNQFIIDLIETTGYQGIFLAMLVEGIFTPIPSELIMPFAGYVAYSGELNFFLVILVGSLGAVIGSSVAYMLALWLGRPLVDRFGIFFGLDEKKMTSAERW
;
A
#
# COMPACT_ATOMS: atom_id res chain seq x y z
N MET A 1 16.57 -10.42 8.24
CA MET A 1 16.59 -9.58 9.45
C MET A 1 15.51 -8.50 9.39
N ILE A 2 15.56 -7.50 8.49
CA ILE A 2 14.54 -6.44 8.43
C ILE A 2 13.15 -6.94 7.99
N ILE A 3 13.09 -7.77 6.94
CA ILE A 3 11.83 -8.32 6.42
C ILE A 3 11.14 -9.18 7.49
N ASP A 4 11.92 -10.00 8.20
CA ASP A 4 11.39 -10.86 9.27
C ASP A 4 10.80 -10.04 10.42
N THR A 5 11.46 -8.95 10.82
CA THR A 5 10.93 -8.02 11.84
C THR A 5 9.64 -7.36 11.38
N LEU A 6 9.56 -6.97 10.11
CA LEU A 6 8.36 -6.36 9.52
C LEU A 6 7.19 -7.35 9.49
N ASN A 7 7.45 -8.60 9.12
CA ASN A 7 6.46 -9.66 9.09
C ASN A 7 5.90 -9.95 10.49
N GLN A 8 6.77 -10.09 11.49
CA GLN A 8 6.37 -10.30 12.89
C GLN A 8 5.53 -9.13 13.40
N PHE A 9 5.93 -7.89 13.11
CA PHE A 9 5.15 -6.71 13.49
C PHE A 9 3.74 -6.71 12.90
N ILE A 10 3.59 -7.08 11.63
CA ILE A 10 2.29 -7.15 10.96
C ILE A 10 1.42 -8.27 11.57
N ILE A 11 2.02 -9.42 11.87
CA ILE A 11 1.33 -10.54 12.52
C ILE A 11 0.80 -10.11 13.89
N ASP A 12 1.66 -9.55 14.74
CA ASP A 12 1.30 -9.04 16.06
C ASP A 12 0.20 -7.96 15.97
N LEU A 13 0.30 -7.08 14.99
CA LEU A 13 -0.71 -6.04 14.75
C LEU A 13 -2.07 -6.66 14.43
N ILE A 14 -2.13 -7.65 13.53
CA ILE A 14 -3.38 -8.29 13.13
C ILE A 14 -3.95 -9.13 14.28
N GLU A 15 -3.14 -9.87 15.02
CA GLU A 15 -3.61 -10.66 16.18
C GLU A 15 -4.17 -9.76 17.29
N THR A 16 -3.54 -8.62 17.55
CA THR A 16 -3.98 -7.72 18.64
C THR A 16 -5.15 -6.83 18.27
N THR A 17 -5.29 -6.44 17.00
CA THR A 17 -6.29 -5.42 16.58
C THR A 17 -7.33 -5.95 15.57
N GLY A 18 -7.17 -7.17 15.07
CA GLY A 18 -8.10 -7.84 14.16
C GLY A 18 -8.36 -7.04 12.88
N TYR A 19 -9.64 -6.74 12.61
CA TYR A 19 -10.07 -6.02 11.40
C TYR A 19 -9.41 -4.65 11.23
N GLN A 20 -9.15 -3.94 12.34
CA GLN A 20 -8.52 -2.62 12.29
C GLN A 20 -7.06 -2.74 11.85
N GLY A 21 -6.34 -3.75 12.34
CA GLY A 21 -4.98 -4.05 11.94
C GLY A 21 -4.88 -4.40 10.47
N ILE A 22 -5.80 -5.24 9.99
CA ILE A 22 -5.88 -5.58 8.55
C ILE A 22 -6.12 -4.33 7.71
N PHE A 23 -7.09 -3.49 8.09
CA PHE A 23 -7.38 -2.24 7.37
C PHE A 23 -6.18 -1.30 7.33
N LEU A 24 -5.52 -1.07 8.49
CA LEU A 24 -4.37 -0.18 8.58
C LEU A 24 -3.15 -0.72 7.83
N ALA A 25 -2.88 -2.01 7.94
CA ALA A 25 -1.78 -2.66 7.21
C ALA A 25 -1.99 -2.53 5.70
N MET A 26 -3.20 -2.80 5.20
CA MET A 26 -3.54 -2.67 3.78
C MET A 26 -3.56 -1.20 3.31
N LEU A 27 -3.98 -0.26 4.17
CA LEU A 27 -3.93 1.17 3.85
C LEU A 27 -2.50 1.66 3.73
N VAL A 28 -1.63 1.29 4.67
CA VAL A 28 -0.22 1.68 4.66
C VAL A 28 0.50 1.04 3.48
N GLU A 29 0.23 -0.23 3.18
CA GLU A 29 0.75 -0.92 2.00
C GLU A 29 0.31 -0.24 0.69
N GLY A 30 -0.97 0.15 0.60
CA GLY A 30 -1.49 0.88 -0.56
C GLY A 30 -0.85 2.27 -0.74
N ILE A 31 -0.40 2.92 0.33
CA ILE A 31 0.32 4.21 0.28
C ILE A 31 1.81 3.99 0.01
N PHE A 32 2.39 2.98 0.65
CA PHE A 32 3.80 2.64 0.60
C PHE A 32 3.94 1.21 0.09
N THR A 33 4.44 1.07 -1.13
CA THR A 33 4.62 -0.22 -1.82
C THR A 33 5.54 -1.26 -1.14
N PRO A 34 6.49 -0.97 -0.21
CA PRO A 34 7.44 -2.01 0.20
C PRO A 34 6.88 -3.08 1.15
N ILE A 35 5.57 -3.14 1.43
CA ILE A 35 4.94 -4.18 2.26
C ILE A 35 4.38 -5.29 1.35
N PRO A 36 4.76 -6.57 1.55
CA PRO A 36 4.21 -7.67 0.76
C PRO A 36 2.77 -7.99 1.16
N SER A 37 1.81 -7.62 0.30
CA SER A 37 0.38 -7.95 0.49
C SER A 37 0.11 -9.46 0.53
N GLU A 38 1.03 -10.26 0.01
CA GLU A 38 1.05 -11.73 0.05
C GLU A 38 1.18 -12.29 1.47
N LEU A 39 1.53 -11.46 2.47
CA LEU A 39 1.55 -11.87 3.88
C LEU A 39 0.25 -11.50 4.60
N ILE A 40 -0.21 -10.26 4.44
CA ILE A 40 -1.34 -9.69 5.20
C ILE A 40 -2.62 -10.50 4.95
N MET A 41 -3.00 -10.69 3.69
CA MET A 41 -4.28 -11.30 3.34
C MET A 41 -4.32 -12.81 3.61
N PRO A 42 -3.28 -13.61 3.29
CA PRO A 42 -3.26 -15.02 3.66
C PRO A 42 -3.26 -15.24 5.18
N PHE A 43 -2.52 -14.43 5.94
CA PHE A 43 -2.55 -14.53 7.40
C PHE A 43 -3.91 -14.14 7.97
N ALA A 44 -4.51 -13.03 7.52
CA ALA A 44 -5.86 -12.64 7.91
C ALA A 44 -6.92 -13.70 7.55
N GLY A 45 -6.75 -14.37 6.40
CA GLY A 45 -7.57 -15.51 6.00
C GLY A 45 -7.41 -16.73 6.91
N TYR A 46 -6.18 -17.00 7.38
CA TYR A 46 -5.92 -18.02 8.39
C TYR A 46 -6.60 -17.71 9.72
N VAL A 47 -6.47 -16.47 10.23
CA VAL A 47 -7.13 -16.04 11.46
C VAL A 47 -8.66 -16.13 11.34
N ALA A 48 -9.21 -15.81 10.17
CA ALA A 48 -10.63 -16.00 9.90
C ALA A 48 -11.05 -17.48 9.85
N TYR A 49 -10.19 -18.35 9.30
CA TYR A 49 -10.43 -19.80 9.30
C TYR A 49 -10.40 -20.40 10.71
N SER A 50 -9.53 -19.89 11.60
CA SER A 50 -9.47 -20.26 13.01
C SER A 50 -10.72 -19.85 13.82
N GLY A 51 -11.63 -19.09 13.21
CA GLY A 51 -12.90 -18.67 13.81
C GLY A 51 -12.84 -17.37 14.60
N GLU A 52 -11.68 -16.71 14.64
CA GLU A 52 -11.49 -15.45 15.37
C GLU A 52 -12.01 -14.23 14.58
N LEU A 53 -11.99 -14.32 13.25
CA LEU A 53 -12.51 -13.28 12.36
C LEU A 53 -13.53 -13.85 11.37
N ASN A 54 -14.45 -13.01 10.93
CA ASN A 54 -15.39 -13.34 9.87
C ASN A 54 -14.70 -13.12 8.52
N PHE A 55 -14.69 -14.17 7.71
CA PHE A 55 -14.06 -14.18 6.40
C PHE A 55 -14.54 -13.04 5.46
N PHE A 56 -15.84 -12.77 5.41
CA PHE A 56 -16.38 -11.70 4.55
C PHE A 56 -15.96 -10.31 5.05
N LEU A 57 -15.90 -10.11 6.37
CA LEU A 57 -15.43 -8.86 6.93
C LEU A 57 -13.94 -8.65 6.64
N VAL A 58 -13.11 -9.71 6.71
CA VAL A 58 -11.69 -9.64 6.33
C VAL A 58 -11.52 -9.18 4.89
N ILE A 59 -12.27 -9.76 3.94
CA ILE A 59 -12.24 -9.35 2.54
C ILE A 59 -12.65 -7.88 2.40
N LEU A 60 -13.73 -7.48 3.07
CA LEU A 60 -14.28 -6.14 2.98
C LEU A 60 -13.30 -5.09 3.52
N VAL A 61 -12.77 -5.28 4.74
CA VAL A 61 -11.84 -4.31 5.34
C VAL A 61 -10.49 -4.29 4.63
N GLY A 62 -9.98 -5.44 4.20
CA GLY A 62 -8.73 -5.51 3.43
C GLY A 62 -8.85 -4.78 2.08
N SER A 63 -9.97 -5.00 1.39
CA SER A 63 -10.27 -4.34 0.10
C SER A 63 -10.44 -2.83 0.26
N LEU A 64 -11.17 -2.38 1.30
CA LEU A 64 -11.31 -0.94 1.59
C LEU A 64 -9.97 -0.30 1.94
N GLY A 65 -9.13 -0.97 2.73
CA GLY A 65 -7.80 -0.49 3.06
C GLY A 65 -6.95 -0.27 1.80
N ALA A 66 -6.88 -1.26 0.91
CA ALA A 66 -6.14 -1.17 -0.35
C ALA A 66 -6.66 -0.07 -1.27
N VAL A 67 -7.98 0.03 -1.46
CA VAL A 67 -8.59 1.05 -2.33
C VAL A 67 -8.32 2.45 -1.79
N ILE A 68 -8.46 2.66 -0.48
CA ILE A 68 -8.19 3.96 0.14
C ILE A 68 -6.70 4.27 0.07
N GLY A 69 -5.83 3.32 0.41
CA GLY A 69 -4.38 3.51 0.38
C GLY A 69 -3.88 3.89 -1.02
N SER A 70 -4.28 3.13 -2.03
CA SER A 70 -3.92 3.41 -3.43
C SER A 70 -4.52 4.73 -3.95
N SER A 71 -5.73 5.10 -3.51
CA SER A 71 -6.32 6.40 -3.85
C SER A 71 -5.53 7.56 -3.26
N VAL A 72 -5.05 7.41 -2.01
CA VAL A 72 -4.18 8.40 -1.36
C VAL A 72 -2.84 8.47 -2.09
N ALA A 73 -2.22 7.33 -2.42
CA ALA A 73 -0.99 7.29 -3.20
C ALA A 73 -1.15 7.99 -4.56
N TYR A 74 -2.26 7.74 -5.25
CA TYR A 74 -2.59 8.38 -6.52
C TYR A 74 -2.72 9.90 -6.36
N MET A 75 -3.42 10.36 -5.33
CA MET A 75 -3.59 11.81 -5.09
C MET A 75 -2.25 12.49 -4.74
N LEU A 76 -1.40 11.82 -3.96
CA LEU A 76 -0.04 12.28 -3.68
C LEU A 76 0.80 12.32 -4.97
N ALA A 77 0.71 11.31 -5.82
CA ALA A 77 1.41 11.26 -7.09
C ALA A 77 0.92 12.35 -8.05
N LEU A 78 -0.37 12.66 -8.08
CA LEU A 78 -0.92 13.77 -8.86
C LEU A 78 -0.38 15.13 -8.41
N TRP A 79 -0.32 15.36 -7.10
CA TRP A 79 0.08 16.65 -6.53
C TRP A 79 1.59 16.85 -6.57
N LEU A 80 2.37 15.82 -6.23
CA LEU A 80 3.82 15.88 -6.20
C LEU A 80 4.47 15.53 -7.53
N GLY A 81 3.76 14.89 -8.47
CA GLY A 81 4.31 14.36 -9.72
C GLY A 81 5.05 15.42 -10.52
N ARG A 82 4.36 16.45 -11.00
CA ARG A 82 4.99 17.52 -11.82
C ARG A 82 6.09 18.28 -11.06
N PRO A 83 5.87 18.76 -9.82
CA PRO A 83 6.92 19.45 -9.07
C PRO A 83 8.16 18.61 -8.78
N LEU A 84 8.00 17.30 -8.52
CA LEU A 84 9.13 16.39 -8.32
C LEU A 84 9.86 16.11 -9.63
N VAL A 85 9.13 15.94 -10.73
CA VAL A 85 9.71 15.73 -12.05
C VAL A 85 10.44 16.98 -12.54
N ASP A 86 9.92 18.18 -12.31
CA ASP A 86 10.61 19.42 -12.69
C ASP A 86 11.89 19.64 -11.85
N ARG A 87 11.89 19.18 -10.58
CA ARG A 87 13.02 19.37 -9.66
C ARG A 87 14.08 18.27 -9.72
N PHE A 88 13.67 17.03 -9.96
CA PHE A 88 14.53 15.84 -9.92
C PHE A 88 14.53 15.05 -11.24
N GLY A 89 13.69 15.38 -12.22
CA GLY A 89 13.58 14.67 -13.50
C GLY A 89 14.89 14.67 -14.29
N ILE A 90 15.70 15.72 -14.15
CA ILE A 90 17.03 15.80 -14.74
C ILE A 90 17.94 14.66 -14.24
N PHE A 91 17.81 14.25 -12.97
CA PHE A 91 18.57 13.14 -12.39
C PHE A 91 18.16 11.78 -12.97
N PHE A 92 16.90 11.65 -13.39
CA PHE A 92 16.37 10.46 -14.05
C PHE A 92 16.42 10.54 -15.59
N GLY A 93 17.09 11.54 -16.17
CA GLY A 93 17.23 11.72 -17.62
C GLY A 93 15.96 12.20 -18.34
N LEU A 94 14.98 12.69 -17.58
CA LEU A 94 13.77 13.32 -18.07
C LEU A 94 14.03 14.82 -18.30
N ASP A 95 14.52 15.14 -19.49
CA ASP A 95 14.72 16.51 -19.95
C ASP A 95 13.37 17.18 -20.26
N GLU A 96 13.28 18.49 -20.08
CA GLU A 96 12.03 19.27 -20.20
C GLU A 96 11.39 19.06 -21.58
N LYS A 97 12.21 19.02 -22.65
CA LYS A 97 11.77 18.74 -24.02
C LYS A 97 11.14 17.37 -24.20
N LYS A 98 11.62 16.34 -23.48
CA LYS A 98 11.06 14.99 -23.55
C LYS A 98 9.72 14.92 -22.82
N MET A 99 9.59 15.64 -21.69
CA MET A 99 8.32 15.78 -20.99
C MET A 99 7.26 16.43 -21.89
N THR A 100 7.59 17.56 -22.53
CA THR A 100 6.64 18.26 -23.41
C THR A 100 6.27 17.42 -24.63
N SER A 101 7.19 16.60 -25.15
CA SER A 101 6.88 15.69 -26.25
C SER A 101 5.96 14.54 -25.83
N ALA A 102 6.11 14.03 -24.60
CA ALA A 102 5.26 12.99 -24.05
C ALA A 102 3.85 13.50 -23.70
N GLU A 103 3.72 14.75 -23.22
CA GLU A 103 2.41 15.38 -22.96
C GLU A 103 1.61 15.66 -24.25
N ARG A 104 2.28 15.71 -25.41
CA ARG A 104 1.66 16.00 -26.72
C ARG A 104 1.30 14.75 -27.54
N TRP A 105 1.72 13.57 -27.09
CA TRP A 105 1.40 12.28 -27.68
C TRP A 105 0.09 11.74 -27.11
#